data_AF-A0A379KQM4-F1
#
_entry.id   AF-A0A379KQM4-F1
#
_cell.length_a   1.000
_cell.length_b   1.000
_cell.length_c   1.000
_cell.angle_alpha   90.00
_cell.angle_beta   90.00
_cell.angle_gamma   90.00
#
_symmetry.space_group_name_H-M   'P 1'
#
loop_
_entity.id
_entity.type
_entity.pdbx_description
1 polymer ?
#
loop_
_entity_poly.entity_id
_entity_poly.type
_entity_poly.pdbx_seq_one_letter_code
_entity_poly.pdbx_strand_id
1 'polypeptide(L)'
;MPARTSKRTKKAQHPGGEVHDHLVELDFWVKCAYLFTPAFLALFGGLDAAGIAVFIYPLISVTYFIIRYRFLKSVPPERLVHVVPWSHIYEGRRISGFILIASVLACGYALYNHVW
;
A
#
# COMPACT_ATOMS: atom_id res chain seq x y z
N MET A 1 -34.01 33.97 18.19
CA MET A 1 -32.92 33.81 17.21
C MET A 1 -32.76 32.32 16.92
N PRO A 2 -32.99 31.81 15.71
CA PRO A 2 -32.79 30.40 15.40
C PRO A 2 -31.33 30.19 14.97
N ALA A 3 -30.58 29.28 15.62
CA ALA A 3 -29.21 28.97 15.22
C ALA A 3 -29.03 27.47 15.03
N ARG A 4 -29.32 27.05 13.79
CA ARG A 4 -28.75 25.93 13.02
C ARG A 4 -28.17 24.77 13.85
N THR A 5 -28.99 23.73 14.01
CA THR A 5 -28.47 22.37 14.13
C THR A 5 -27.65 22.05 12.88
N SER A 6 -26.33 21.91 13.07
CA SER A 6 -25.42 21.36 12.07
C SER A 6 -25.86 19.92 11.79
N LYS A 7 -26.74 19.75 10.80
CA LYS A 7 -26.98 18.46 10.15
C LYS A 7 -25.68 18.12 9.43
N ARG A 8 -24.78 17.46 10.15
CA ARG A 8 -23.62 16.76 9.59
C ARG A 8 -24.19 15.82 8.53
N THR A 9 -24.10 16.23 7.27
CA THR A 9 -24.54 15.46 6.11
C THR A 9 -23.85 14.11 6.20
N LYS A 10 -24.57 13.09 6.69
CA LYS A 10 -24.12 11.69 6.58
C LYS A 10 -23.98 11.46 5.08
N LYS A 11 -22.75 11.53 4.57
CA LYS A 11 -22.40 11.07 3.23
C LYS A 11 -23.06 9.71 3.07
N ALA A 12 -23.82 9.53 1.98
CA ALA A 12 -24.47 8.28 1.66
C ALA A 12 -23.43 7.16 1.82
N GLN A 13 -23.70 6.23 2.75
CA GLN A 13 -22.80 5.15 3.08
C GLN A 13 -22.78 4.23 1.85
N HIS A 14 -21.73 4.33 1.03
CA HIS A 14 -21.56 3.52 -0.16
C HIS A 14 -21.66 2.04 0.22
N PRO A 15 -22.36 1.19 -0.55
CA PRO A 15 -22.29 -0.26 -0.36
C PRO A 15 -20.83 -0.69 -0.63
N GLY A 16 -20.08 -0.93 0.45
CA GLY A 16 -18.63 -1.15 0.42
C GLY A 16 -17.75 -0.04 1.03
N GLY A 17 -18.34 0.99 1.65
CA GLY A 17 -17.59 2.10 2.28
C GLY A 17 -16.52 1.63 3.28
N GLU A 18 -16.86 0.68 4.15
CA GLU A 18 -15.90 0.11 5.13
C GLU A 18 -14.72 -0.62 4.45
N VAL A 19 -14.97 -1.28 3.31
CA VAL A 19 -13.93 -1.99 2.55
C VAL A 19 -13.02 -0.97 1.87
N HIS A 20 -13.60 0.11 1.34
CA HIS A 20 -12.83 1.21 0.75
C HIS A 20 -11.97 1.91 1.80
N ASP A 21 -12.52 2.26 2.95
CA ASP A 21 -11.82 2.96 4.03
C ASP A 21 -10.62 2.13 4.54
N HIS A 22 -10.80 0.82 4.75
CA HIS A 22 -9.69 -0.07 5.12
C HIS A 22 -8.61 -0.19 4.04
N LEU A 23 -8.98 -0.20 2.75
CA LEU A 23 -8.00 -0.23 1.67
C LEU A 23 -7.22 1.09 1.58
N VAL A 24 -7.86 2.23 1.85
CA VAL A 24 -7.19 3.54 1.93
C VAL A 24 -6.25 3.60 3.13
N GLU A 25 -6.65 3.06 4.28
CA GLU A 25 -5.81 2.96 5.47
C GLU A 25 -4.57 2.09 5.22
N LEU A 26 -4.73 0.92 4.58
CA LEU A 26 -3.61 0.07 4.16
C LEU A 26 -2.65 0.78 3.19
N ASP A 27 -3.20 1.54 2.24
CA ASP A 27 -2.41 2.34 1.30
C ASP A 27 -1.67 3.48 1.99
N PHE A 28 -2.27 4.13 2.98
CA PHE A 28 -1.62 5.15 3.78
C PHE A 28 -0.47 4.54 4.60
N TRP A 29 -0.72 3.42 5.26
CA TRP A 29 0.29 2.71 6.05
C TRP A 29 1.49 2.30 5.20
N VAL A 30 1.27 1.74 4.00
CA VAL A 30 2.38 1.31 3.14
C VAL A 30 3.19 2.52 2.61
N LYS A 31 2.54 3.64 2.29
CA LYS A 31 3.24 4.88 1.92
C LYS A 31 4.07 5.42 3.07
N CYS A 32 3.52 5.44 4.28
CA CYS A 32 4.25 5.79 5.48
C CYS A 32 5.45 4.87 5.70
N ALA A 33 5.28 3.55 5.54
CA ALA A 33 6.39 2.60 5.66
C ALA A 33 7.51 2.92 4.65
N TYR A 34 7.19 3.14 3.37
CA TYR A 34 8.20 3.52 2.38
C TYR A 34 8.94 4.82 2.69
N LEU A 35 8.29 5.79 3.34
CA LEU A 35 8.93 7.06 3.69
C LEU A 35 9.70 6.98 5.00
N PHE A 36 9.14 6.34 6.03
CA PHE A 36 9.73 6.28 7.36
C PHE A 36 10.86 5.26 7.45
N THR A 37 10.80 4.13 6.76
CA THR A 37 11.87 3.13 6.77
C THR A 37 13.24 3.72 6.39
N PRO A 38 13.42 4.41 5.24
CA PRO A 38 14.72 5.00 4.88
C PRO A 38 15.09 6.15 5.82
N ALA A 39 14.12 6.95 6.27
CA ALA A 39 14.37 8.06 7.18
C ALA A 39 14.87 7.58 8.54
N PHE A 40 14.25 6.51 9.08
CA PHE A 40 14.67 5.88 10.32
C PHE A 40 16.05 5.24 10.17
N LEU A 41 16.30 4.52 9.07
CA LEU A 41 17.61 3.94 8.79
C LEU A 41 18.70 5.02 8.67
N ALA A 42 18.41 6.13 8.00
CA ALA A 42 19.34 7.25 7.89
C ALA A 42 19.62 7.92 9.25
N LEU A 43 18.59 8.11 10.07
CA LEU A 43 18.71 8.75 11.39
C LEU A 43 19.49 7.89 12.39
N PHE A 44 19.29 6.57 12.38
CA PHE A 44 19.89 5.67 13.39
C PHE A 44 21.13 4.92 12.91
N GLY A 45 21.25 4.65 11.61
CA GLY A 45 22.36 3.90 11.01
C GLY A 45 23.21 4.70 10.02
N GLY A 46 22.91 5.98 9.79
CA GLY A 46 23.61 6.81 8.81
C GLY A 46 23.17 6.56 7.36
N LEU A 47 23.69 7.36 6.42
CA LEU A 47 23.30 7.29 5.00
C LEU A 47 23.64 5.93 4.36
N ASP A 48 24.70 5.26 4.81
CA ASP A 48 25.06 3.92 4.32
C ASP A 48 23.98 2.88 4.66
N ALA A 49 23.34 3.01 5.83
CA ALA A 49 22.21 2.16 6.22
C ALA A 49 20.94 2.45 5.42
N ALA A 50 20.80 3.66 4.84
CA ALA A 50 19.68 3.96 3.94
C ALA A 50 19.75 3.11 2.65
N GLY A 51 20.94 2.67 2.23
CA GLY A 51 21.09 1.69 1.14
C GLY A 51 20.41 0.36 1.42
N ILE A 52 20.30 -0.04 2.70
CA ILE A 52 19.59 -1.25 3.13
C ILE A 52 18.08 -1.13 2.84
N ALA A 53 17.53 0.09 2.78
CA ALA A 53 16.11 0.31 2.46
C ALA A 53 15.73 -0.30 1.10
N VAL A 54 16.66 -0.36 0.14
CA VAL A 54 16.46 -1.00 -1.17
C VAL A 54 16.12 -2.49 -1.03
N PHE A 55 16.66 -3.17 -0.03
CA PHE A 55 16.35 -4.58 0.27
C PHE A 55 15.10 -4.76 1.14
N ILE A 56 14.71 -3.73 1.89
CA ILE A 56 13.54 -3.76 2.76
C ILE A 56 12.25 -3.43 1.98
N TYR A 57 12.31 -2.56 0.99
CA TYR A 57 11.14 -2.20 0.16
C TYR A 57 10.43 -3.36 -0.52
N PRO A 58 11.13 -4.37 -1.09
CA PRO A 58 10.50 -5.57 -1.62
C PRO A 58 9.76 -6.34 -0.52
N LEU A 59 10.33 -6.45 0.69
CA LEU A 59 9.69 -7.11 1.82
C LEU A 59 8.42 -6.39 2.27
N ILE A 60 8.47 -5.07 2.38
CA ILE A 60 7.29 -4.22 2.67
C ILE A 60 6.22 -4.43 1.59
N SER A 61 6.62 -4.44 0.32
CA SER A 61 5.73 -4.65 -0.82
C SER A 61 5.03 -6.02 -0.77
N VAL A 62 5.79 -7.11 -0.55
CA VAL A 62 5.23 -8.47 -0.41
C VAL A 62 4.25 -8.53 0.75
N THR A 63 4.62 -7.99 1.91
CA THR A 63 3.79 -7.98 3.11
C THR A 63 2.47 -7.25 2.86
N TYR A 64 2.53 -6.08 2.21
CA TYR A 64 1.33 -5.34 1.78
C TYR A 64 0.43 -6.17 0.87
N PHE A 65 0.98 -6.85 -0.14
CA PHE A 65 0.18 -7.69 -1.04
C PHE A 65 -0.45 -8.89 -0.34
N ILE A 66 0.26 -9.52 0.61
CA ILE A 66 -0.29 -10.63 1.40
C ILE A 66 -1.47 -10.14 2.25
N ILE A 67 -1.32 -9.04 2.98
CA ILE A 67 -2.38 -8.48 3.83
C ILE A 67 -3.58 -8.08 2.96
N ARG A 68 -3.32 -7.36 1.86
CA ARG A 68 -4.36 -6.95 0.91
C ARG A 68 -5.10 -8.14 0.32
N TYR A 69 -4.38 -9.20 -0.08
CA TYR A 69 -4.99 -10.42 -0.62
C TYR A 69 -5.85 -11.13 0.41
N ARG A 70 -5.39 -11.28 1.65
CA ARG A 70 -6.17 -11.89 2.74
C ARG A 70 -7.42 -11.07 3.04
N PHE A 71 -7.31 -9.75 3.06
CA PHE A 71 -8.46 -8.86 3.26
C PHE A 71 -9.48 -9.01 2.13
N LEU A 72 -9.05 -8.95 0.87
CA LEU A 72 -9.95 -9.12 -0.28
C LEU A 72 -10.61 -10.51 -0.30
N LYS A 73 -9.91 -11.56 0.13
CA LYS A 73 -10.47 -12.92 0.25
C LYS A 73 -11.55 -13.02 1.34
N SER A 74 -11.45 -12.21 2.40
CA SER A 74 -12.44 -12.19 3.50
C SER A 74 -13.69 -11.36 3.19
N VAL A 75 -13.69 -10.56 2.12
CA VAL A 75 -14.81 -9.68 1.78
C VAL A 75 -15.80 -10.42 0.87
N PRO A 76 -17.11 -10.37 1.14
CA PRO A 76 -18.11 -10.99 0.29
C PRO A 76 -18.15 -10.34 -1.10
N PRO A 77 -18.36 -11.13 -2.17
CA PRO A 77 -18.20 -10.69 -3.56
C PRO A 77 -19.14 -9.55 -3.95
N GLU A 78 -20.33 -9.44 -3.33
CA GLU A 78 -21.26 -8.34 -3.61
C GLU A 78 -20.69 -6.97 -3.22
N ARG A 79 -19.85 -6.90 -2.18
CA ARG A 79 -19.17 -5.66 -1.76
C ARG A 79 -17.93 -5.36 -2.59
N LEU A 80 -17.30 -6.39 -3.18
CA LEU A 80 -16.12 -6.22 -4.04
C LEU A 80 -16.47 -5.54 -5.37
N VAL A 81 -17.63 -5.85 -5.96
CA VAL A 81 -18.06 -5.28 -7.26
C VAL A 81 -18.08 -3.74 -7.23
N HIS A 82 -18.41 -3.15 -6.08
CA HIS A 82 -18.41 -1.69 -5.90
C HIS A 82 -17.03 -1.08 -5.64
N VAL A 83 -16.02 -1.89 -5.30
CA VAL A 83 -14.64 -1.44 -4.99
C VAL A 83 -13.73 -1.52 -6.21
N VAL A 84 -13.96 -2.48 -7.12
CA VAL A 84 -13.19 -2.65 -8.37
C VAL A 84 -13.06 -1.38 -9.23
N PRO A 85 -14.12 -0.58 -9.50
CA PRO A 85 -13.99 0.62 -10.33
C PRO A 85 -13.13 1.71 -9.68
N TRP A 86 -13.00 1.72 -8.36
CA TRP A 86 -12.19 2.68 -7.60
C TRP A 86 -10.76 2.21 -7.38
N SER A 87 -10.37 1.09 -7.99
CA SER A 87 -9.05 0.49 -7.79
C SER A 87 -7.87 1.37 -8.24
N HIS A 88 -8.14 2.36 -9.10
CA HIS A 88 -7.18 3.33 -9.61
C HIS A 88 -6.71 4.34 -8.56
N ILE A 89 -7.47 4.56 -7.48
CA ILE A 89 -7.14 5.47 -6.38
C ILE A 89 -6.05 4.88 -5.46
N TYR A 90 -5.84 3.56 -5.51
CA TYR A 90 -4.88 2.89 -4.65
C TYR A 90 -3.44 3.02 -5.17
N GLU A 91 -2.83 4.18 -4.93
CA GLU A 91 -1.43 4.47 -5.26
C GLU A 91 -0.44 3.53 -4.56
N GLY A 92 -0.72 3.08 -3.33
CA GLY A 92 0.10 2.13 -2.57
C GLY A 92 0.24 0.79 -3.30
N ARG A 93 -0.80 0.37 -4.01
CA ARG A 93 -0.76 -0.80 -4.93
C ARG A 93 0.25 -0.63 -6.03
N ARG A 94 0.21 0.54 -6.68
CA ARG A 94 1.01 0.82 -7.87
C ARG A 94 2.48 0.92 -7.51
N ILE A 95 2.79 1.62 -6.42
CA ILE A 95 4.16 1.76 -5.90
C ILE A 95 4.71 0.39 -5.51
N SER A 96 3.98 -0.38 -4.70
CA SER A 96 4.41 -1.72 -4.28
C SER A 96 4.58 -2.68 -5.46
N GLY A 97 3.69 -2.61 -6.45
CA GLY A 97 3.80 -3.40 -7.67
C GLY A 97 5.04 -3.04 -8.49
N PHE A 98 5.33 -1.76 -8.66
CA PHE A 98 6.53 -1.29 -9.35
C PHE A 98 7.82 -1.75 -8.66
N ILE A 99 7.90 -1.62 -7.33
CA ILE A 99 9.05 -2.07 -6.52
C ILE A 99 9.27 -3.57 -6.71
N LEU A 100 8.22 -4.39 -6.68
CA LEU A 100 8.35 -5.84 -6.88
C LEU A 100 8.82 -6.19 -8.29
N ILE A 101 8.28 -5.56 -9.33
CA ILE A 101 8.72 -5.79 -10.71
C ILE A 101 10.19 -5.44 -10.88
N ALA A 102 10.61 -4.26 -10.39
CA ALA A 102 12.00 -3.84 -10.42
C ALA A 102 12.92 -4.82 -9.68
N SER A 103 12.47 -5.34 -8.53
CA SER A 103 13.21 -6.32 -7.74
C SER A 103 13.37 -7.65 -8.47
N VAL A 104 12.31 -8.15 -9.12
CA VAL A 104 12.36 -9.38 -9.93
C VAL A 104 13.32 -9.20 -11.12
N LEU A 105 13.27 -8.06 -11.81
CA LEU A 105 14.19 -7.75 -12.90
C LEU A 105 15.65 -7.68 -12.42
N ALA A 106 15.90 -7.03 -11.27
CA ALA A 106 17.23 -6.95 -10.67
C ALA A 106 17.76 -8.35 -10.28
N CYS A 107 16.93 -9.19 -9.66
CA CYS A 107 17.30 -10.57 -9.35
C CYS A 107 17.56 -11.40 -10.63
N GLY A 108 16.73 -11.25 -11.66
CA GLY A 108 16.93 -11.92 -12.95
C GLY A 108 18.24 -11.53 -13.61
N TYR A 109 18.59 -10.24 -13.58
CA TYR A 109 19.86 -9.74 -14.10
C TYR A 109 21.07 -10.23 -13.27
N ALA A 110 20.96 -10.23 -11.95
CA ALA A 110 22.00 -10.75 -11.07
C ALA A 110 22.23 -12.26 -11.29
N LEU A 111 21.16 -13.05 -11.43
CA LEU A 111 21.26 -14.47 -11.78
C LEU A 111 21.88 -14.68 -13.16
N TYR A 112 21.49 -13.87 -14.16
CA TYR A 112 22.09 -13.92 -15.49
C TYR A 112 23.61 -13.69 -15.42
N ASN A 113 24.07 -12.63 -14.76
CA ASN A 113 25.50 -12.31 -14.61
C ASN A 113 26.30 -13.26 -13.71
N HIS A 114 25.62 -14.10 -12.91
CA HIS A 114 26.28 -15.06 -12.02
C HIS A 114 26.28 -16.48 -12.60
N VAL A 115 25.36 -16.77 -13.52
CA VAL A 115 25.25 -18.05 -14.23
C VAL A 115 26.03 -18.03 -15.55
N TRP A 116 26.22 -16.86 -16.16
CA TRP A 116 27.04 -16.60 -17.36
C TRP A 116 28.22 -15.71 -17.03
#